data_AF-R0L154-F1
#
_entry.id   AF-R0L154-F1
#
_cell.length_a   1.000
_cell.length_b   1.000
_cell.length_c   1.000
_cell.angle_alpha   90.00
_cell.angle_beta   90.00
_cell.angle_gamma   90.00
#
_symmetry.space_group_name_H-M   'P 1'
#
loop_
_entity.id
_entity.type
_entity.pdbx_description
1 polymer ?
#
loop_
_entity_poly.entity_id
_entity_poly.type
_entity_poly.pdbx_seq_one_letter_code
_entity_poly.pdbx_strand_id
1 'polypeptide(L)' 'SGLEEYHKKKAVSHLRENLQYMTSGRCVADKAVTQQILTQNRGRKSKDRPPEKKAKKKPEGTVFTEEDFRKFEREYFG' A
#
# COMPACT_ATOMS: atom_id res chain seq x y z
N SER A 1 33.96 14.37 55.02
CA SER A 1 34.25 13.12 54.31
C SER A 1 34.01 13.28 52.82
N GLY A 2 35.02 13.11 51.96
CA GLY A 2 34.93 13.44 50.52
C GLY A 2 33.86 12.69 49.72
N LEU A 3 33.41 11.54 50.23
CA LEU A 3 32.32 10.76 49.65
C LEU A 3 30.96 11.49 49.73
N GLU A 4 30.70 12.23 50.81
CA GLU A 4 29.42 12.93 50.98
C GLU A 4 29.25 14.10 50.01
N GLU A 5 30.33 14.84 49.73
CA GLU A 5 30.29 15.91 48.73
C GLU A 5 30.09 15.37 47.30
N TYR A 6 30.74 14.24 46.99
CA TYR A 6 30.58 13.58 45.70
C TYR A 6 29.13 13.18 45.45
N HIS A 7 28.46 12.61 46.46
CA HIS A 7 27.05 12.26 46.36
C HIS A 7 26.14 13.48 46.20
N LYS A 8 26.46 14.62 46.82
CA LYS A 8 25.68 15.88 46.70
C LYS A 8 25.78 16.52 45.31
N LYS A 9 26.93 16.40 44.65
CA LYS A 9 27.17 16.97 43.30
C LYS A 9 26.80 16.03 42.16
N LYS A 10 26.43 14.78 42.47
CA LYS A 10 26.09 13.78 41.46
C LYS A 10 24.77 14.15 40.80
N ALA A 11 24.79 14.33 39.47
CA ALA A 11 23.59 14.56 38.69
C ALA A 11 22.58 13.42 38.86
N VAL A 12 21.31 13.76 39.01
CA VAL A 12 20.22 12.79 39.11
C VAL A 12 20.07 12.09 37.76
N SER A 13 20.09 10.76 37.76
CA SER A 13 19.91 9.96 36.55
C SER A 13 18.44 9.63 36.35
N HIS A 14 17.86 10.12 35.26
CA HIS A 14 16.48 9.81 34.84
C HIS A 14 16.39 8.61 33.88
N LEU A 15 17.45 7.80 33.78
CA LEU A 15 17.53 6.72 32.80
C LEU A 15 16.38 5.72 32.93
N ARG A 16 16.02 5.32 34.16
CA ARG A 16 14.92 4.37 34.40
C ARG A 16 13.55 4.95 34.04
N GLU A 17 13.29 6.20 34.44
CA GLU A 17 12.04 6.90 34.13
C GLU A 17 11.86 7.08 32.61
N ASN A 18 12.92 7.45 31.91
CA ASN A 18 12.92 7.61 30.45
C ASN A 18 12.69 6.27 29.74
N LEU A 19 13.36 5.19 30.19
CA LEU A 19 13.15 3.86 29.63
C LEU A 19 11.71 3.39 29.86
N GLN A 20 11.17 3.61 31.06
CA GLN A 20 9.78 3.29 31.36
C GLN A 20 8.82 4.08 30.49
N TYR A 21 9.05 5.38 30.26
CA TYR A 21 8.23 6.19 29.35
C TYR A 21 8.30 5.68 27.90
N MET A 22 9.51 5.42 27.38
CA MET A 22 9.73 4.97 26.00
C MET A 22 9.18 3.57 25.73
N THR A 23 9.09 2.73 26.76
CA THR A 23 8.58 1.36 26.68
C THR A 23 7.13 1.23 27.18
N SER A 24 6.62 2.20 27.93
CA SER A 24 5.22 2.26 28.33
C SER A 24 4.38 2.34 27.06
N GLY A 25 3.50 1.34 26.93
CA GLY A 25 2.98 0.89 25.65
C GLY A 25 2.36 1.99 24.80
N ARG A 26 2.60 1.90 23.49
CA ARG A 26 1.75 2.59 22.52
C ARG A 26 0.34 2.07 22.72
N CYS A 27 -0.61 2.97 22.98
CA CYS A 27 -2.03 2.61 22.99
C CYS A 27 -2.42 2.20 21.57
N VAL A 28 -2.40 0.91 21.30
CA VAL A 28 -2.92 0.36 20.06
C VAL A 28 -4.43 0.29 20.22
N ALA A 29 -5.16 0.95 19.33
CA ALA A 29 -6.61 0.86 19.29
C ALA A 29 -7.04 -0.61 19.18
N ASP A 30 -8.18 -0.96 19.77
CA ASP A 30 -8.74 -2.30 19.68
C ASP A 30 -8.77 -2.76 18.21
N LYS A 31 -8.39 -4.01 17.97
CA LYS A 31 -8.39 -4.59 16.62
C LYS A 31 -9.76 -4.49 15.97
N ALA A 32 -10.85 -4.68 16.71
CA ALA A 32 -12.21 -4.56 16.21
C ALA A 32 -12.50 -3.13 15.71
N VAL A 33 -12.16 -2.12 16.51
CA VAL A 33 -12.31 -0.70 16.14
C VAL A 33 -11.47 -0.37 14.92
N THR A 34 -10.23 -0.87 14.87
CA THR A 34 -9.32 -0.65 13.73
C THR A 34 -9.89 -1.26 12.44
N GLN A 35 -10.43 -2.48 12.51
CA GLN A 35 -11.08 -3.16 11.38
C GLN A 35 -12.37 -2.46 10.93
N GLN A 36 -13.15 -1.93 11.87
CA GLN A 36 -14.35 -1.14 11.56
C GLN A 36 -13.97 0.12 10.77
N ILE A 37 -12.96 0.87 11.22
CA ILE A 37 -12.44 2.06 10.53
C ILE A 37 -11.92 1.71 9.14
N LEU A 38 -11.15 0.62 9.01
CA LEU A 38 -10.65 0.16 7.71
C LEU A 38 -11.79 -0.18 6.74
N THR A 39 -12.82 -0.87 7.23
CA THR A 39 -13.99 -1.27 6.42
C THR A 39 -14.79 -0.05 5.98
N GLN A 40 -15.05 0.91 6.87
CA GLN A 40 -15.76 2.15 6.54
C GLN A 40 -15.00 3.00 5.51
N ASN A 41 -13.67 3.01 5.56
CA ASN A 41 -12.85 3.78 4.63
C ASN A 41 -12.63 3.09 3.28
N ARG A 42 -12.90 1.78 3.20
CA ARG A 42 -12.74 0.99 1.98
C ARG A 42 -13.73 1.45 0.91
N GLY A 43 -13.28 1.59 -0.32
CA GLY A 43 -14.12 1.97 -1.46
C GLY A 43 -14.31 3.48 -1.66
N ARG A 44 -13.87 4.34 -0.73
CA ARG A 44 -13.80 5.80 -0.96
C ARG A 44 -12.63 6.22 -1.86
N LYS A 45 -11.53 5.45 -1.86
CA LYS A 45 -10.37 5.74 -2.70
C LYS A 45 -10.41 4.92 -3.98
N SER A 46 -10.02 5.52 -5.10
CA SER A 46 -9.95 4.86 -6.41
C SER A 46 -9.15 3.54 -6.37
N LYS A 47 -8.05 3.50 -5.60
CA LYS A 47 -7.22 2.31 -5.40
C LYS A 47 -7.91 1.14 -4.69
N ASP A 48 -8.95 1.41 -3.91
CA ASP A 48 -9.68 0.39 -3.16
C ASP A 48 -10.86 -0.16 -3.98
N ARG A 49 -11.18 0.48 -5.11
CA ARG A 49 -12.21 0.02 -6.05
C ARG A 49 -11.61 -1.11 -6.89
N PRO A 50 -12.19 -2.31 -6.88
CA PRO A 50 -11.74 -3.37 -7.78
C PRO A 50 -11.84 -2.86 -9.22
N PRO A 51 -10.86 -3.18 -10.09
CA PRO A 51 -10.88 -2.73 -11.47
C PRO A 51 -12.19 -3.20 -12.10
N GLU A 52 -12.96 -2.26 -12.63
CA GLU A 52 -14.17 -2.59 -13.38
C GLU A 52 -13.76 -3.53 -14.50
N LYS A 53 -14.30 -4.75 -14.46
CA LYS A 53 -14.11 -5.74 -15.53
C LYS A 53 -14.83 -5.22 -16.77
N LYS A 54 -14.21 -4.30 -17.49
CA LYS A 54 -14.66 -3.93 -18.82
C LYS A 54 -14.50 -5.18 -19.68
N ALA A 55 -15.60 -5.67 -20.23
CA ALA A 55 -15.56 -6.73 -21.22
C ALA A 55 -14.54 -6.31 -22.29
N LYS A 56 -13.55 -7.19 -22.55
CA LYS A 56 -12.58 -6.94 -23.62
C LYS A 56 -13.40 -6.68 -24.88
N LYS A 57 -13.18 -5.52 -25.51
CA LYS A 57 -13.78 -5.25 -26.83
C LYS A 57 -13.40 -6.43 -27.72
N LYS A 58 -14.38 -6.99 -28.43
CA LYS A 58 -14.10 -7.99 -29.46
C LYS A 58 -13.06 -7.40 -30.40
N PRO A 59 -12.07 -8.19 -30.88
CA PRO A 59 -11.13 -7.70 -31.87
C PRO A 59 -11.93 -7.11 -33.02
N GLU A 60 -11.68 -5.83 -33.33
CA GLU A 60 -12.26 -5.19 -34.50
C GLU A 60 -11.78 -5.99 -35.71
N GLY A 61 -12.71 -6.61 -36.42
CA GLY A 61 -12.40 -7.44 -37.59
C GLY A 61 -11.64 -6.60 -38.60
N THR A 62 -10.50 -7.10 -39.06
CA THR A 62 -9.73 -6.43 -40.11
C THR A 62 -10.58 -6.40 -41.38
N VAL A 63 -10.56 -5.26 -42.08
CA VAL A 63 -11.33 -5.07 -43.32
C VAL A 63 -10.89 -6.04 -44.42
N PHE A 64 -9.66 -6.56 -44.33
CA PHE A 64 -9.10 -7.52 -45.25
C PHE A 64 -9.30 -8.94 -44.74
N THR A 65 -9.84 -9.78 -45.61
CA THR A 65 -9.99 -11.23 -45.43
C THR A 65 -8.89 -11.97 -46.18
N GLU A 66 -8.66 -13.23 -45.83
CA GLU A 66 -7.70 -14.10 -46.53
C GLU A 66 -8.01 -14.23 -48.04
N GLU A 67 -9.30 -14.11 -48.41
CA GLU A 67 -9.73 -14.13 -49.81
C GLU A 67 -9.25 -12.88 -50.58
N ASP A 68 -9.19 -11.73 -49.90
CA ASP A 68 -8.66 -10.48 -50.48
C ASP A 68 -7.16 -10.61 -50.78
N PHE A 69 -6.40 -11.27 -49.91
CA PHE A 69 -4.98 -11.55 -50.13
C PHE A 69 -4.76 -12.47 -51.34
N ARG A 70 -5.55 -13.54 -51.48
CA ARG A 70 -5.46 -14.45 -52.64
C ARG A 70 -5.85 -13.79 -53.96
N LYS A 71 -6.74 -12.80 -53.92
CA LYS A 71 -7.10 -12.01 -55.09
C LYS A 71 -5.95 -11.07 -55.47
N PHE A 72 -5.38 -10.37 -54.49
CA PHE A 72 -4.23 -9.50 -54.67
C PHE A 72 -3.00 -10.24 -55.23
N GLU A 73 -2.67 -11.42 -54.68
CA GLU A 73 -1.56 -12.24 -55.17
C GLU A 73 -1.72 -12.61 -56.65
N ARG A 74 -2.93 -13.04 -57.06
CA ARG A 74 -3.19 -13.38 -58.46
C ARG A 74 -3.15 -12.18 -59.40
N GLU A 75 -3.48 -10.99 -58.91
CA GLU A 75 -3.56 -9.78 -59.75
C GLU A 75 -2.18 -9.13 -59.95
N TYR A 76 -1.24 -9.32 -59.01
CA TYR A 76 0.07 -8.66 -59.03
C TYR A 76 1.27 -9.59 -59.19
N PHE A 77 1.14 -10.87 -58.82
CA PHE A 77 2.25 -11.83 -58.78
C PHE A 77 1.95 -13.16 -59.48
N GLY A 78 0.77 -13.30 -60.10
CA GLY A 78 0.31 -14.50 -60.82
C GLY A 78 0.36 -14.38 -62.33
#